data_AF-A0A0F7ZXY1-F1
#
_entry.id   AF-A0A0F7ZXY1-F1
#
_cell.length_a   1.000
_cell.length_b   1.000
_cell.length_c   1.000
_cell.angle_alpha   90.00
_cell.angle_beta   90.00
_cell.angle_gamma   90.00
#
_symmetry.space_group_name_H-M   'P 1'
#
loop_
_entity.id
_entity.type
_entity.pdbx_description
1 polymer ?
#
loop_
_entity_poly.entity_id
_entity_poly.type
_entity_poly.pdbx_seq_one_letter_code
_entity_poly.pdbx_strand_id
1 'polypeptide(L)'
;MKLNTSDPRERAIANDLVSGFDRKRFQRLLLEWIVEENHSFRVCEQERLRRIFENLNPLVEITNANITRMTVRHKVVSAYETHRERIKEALRQSGGLAHISFDGWMSGNRHSLYGVSCFFRDETSQPRKLVRGVPEIRTRHFGGNIAAEILDVLDAFGIKDRVGYFTLDNAENNDKAMEVIGGELGFVGSRRRGRCFGHTLNLSAKALLFGHNVEAFEEQLSSSAALSEAEHTLWRRKGSVGKLHNLVVDVRRSDQLTYLLRSIQRTEYDTSPDIRTRARKPLDLIIDNDTRWLSQLYMIRRALQLSPYLEQLVLKRHWEVLEHMAKLLGYYEDAVKTLEEDGQQRKRRRGWTGSYGNT
;
A
#
# COMPACT_ATOMS: atom_id res chain seq x y z
N MET A 1 -8.48 26.26 -37.19
CA MET A 1 -8.79 27.57 -37.80
C MET A 1 -7.48 28.32 -37.98
N LYS A 2 -7.09 28.68 -39.21
CA LYS A 2 -5.88 29.49 -39.44
C LYS A 2 -6.31 30.96 -39.46
N LEU A 3 -5.93 31.71 -38.42
CA LEU A 3 -6.17 33.15 -38.32
C LEU A 3 -5.11 33.90 -39.15
N ASN A 4 -5.53 34.91 -39.91
CA ASN A 4 -4.70 35.83 -40.67
C ASN A 4 -4.16 36.94 -39.76
N THR A 5 -2.88 36.86 -39.39
CA THR A 5 -2.25 37.82 -38.48
C THR A 5 -2.02 39.21 -39.08
N SER A 6 -2.25 39.39 -40.38
CA SER A 6 -2.19 40.69 -41.06
C SER A 6 -3.48 41.48 -40.93
N ASP A 7 -4.60 40.83 -40.59
CA ASP A 7 -5.87 41.48 -40.26
C ASP A 7 -5.87 41.89 -38.77
N PRO A 8 -6.11 43.18 -38.43
CA PRO A 8 -6.07 43.65 -37.05
C PRO A 8 -7.03 42.94 -36.09
N ARG A 9 -8.21 42.52 -36.58
CA ARG A 9 -9.24 41.85 -35.79
C ARG A 9 -8.88 40.40 -35.55
N GLU A 10 -8.42 39.69 -36.57
CA GLU A 10 -7.95 38.31 -36.42
C GLU A 10 -6.66 38.22 -35.60
N ARG A 11 -5.79 39.24 -35.69
CA ARG A 11 -4.62 39.40 -34.81
C ARG A 11 -5.02 39.61 -33.35
N ALA A 12 -6.06 40.40 -33.07
CA ALA A 12 -6.58 40.56 -31.72
C ALA A 12 -7.12 39.23 -31.16
N ILE A 13 -7.88 38.47 -31.97
CA ILE A 13 -8.38 37.14 -31.59
C ILE A 13 -7.22 36.16 -31.34
N ALA A 14 -6.19 36.18 -32.19
CA ALA A 14 -5.00 35.34 -32.00
C ALA A 14 -4.25 35.72 -30.70
N ASN A 15 -4.09 37.01 -30.43
CA ASN A 15 -3.47 37.50 -29.20
C ASN A 15 -4.27 37.12 -27.95
N ASP A 16 -5.60 37.17 -28.01
CA ASP A 16 -6.48 36.73 -26.91
C ASP A 16 -6.42 35.22 -26.68
N LEU A 17 -6.37 34.42 -27.75
CA LEU A 17 -6.17 32.97 -27.63
C LEU A 17 -4.80 32.63 -27.03
N VAL A 18 -3.76 33.37 -27.40
CA VAL A 18 -2.40 33.24 -26.85
C VAL A 18 -2.38 33.65 -25.37
N SER A 19 -3.06 34.74 -25.01
CA SER A 19 -3.14 35.21 -23.61
C SER A 19 -3.93 34.24 -22.72
N GLY A 20 -4.88 33.49 -23.28
CA GLY A 20 -5.65 32.46 -22.59
C GLY A 20 -4.89 31.17 -22.25
N PHE A 21 -3.72 30.92 -22.86
CA PHE A 21 -2.91 29.72 -22.58
C PHE A 21 -1.77 30.00 -21.60
N ASP A 22 -1.91 29.51 -20.37
CA ASP A 22 -0.83 29.53 -19.38
C ASP A 22 -0.01 28.23 -19.46
N ARG A 23 1.17 28.33 -20.07
CA ARG A 23 2.17 27.25 -20.15
C ARG A 23 2.54 26.68 -18.78
N LYS A 24 2.73 27.52 -17.76
CA LYS A 24 3.12 27.05 -16.41
C LYS A 24 1.98 26.26 -15.78
N ARG A 25 0.74 26.73 -15.95
CA ARG A 25 -0.46 26.00 -15.48
C ARG A 25 -0.61 24.67 -16.19
N PHE A 26 -0.45 24.60 -17.51
CA PHE A 26 -0.46 23.35 -18.26
C PHE A 26 0.57 22.35 -17.71
N GLN A 27 1.82 22.77 -17.56
CA GLN A 27 2.89 21.90 -17.06
C GLN A 27 2.65 21.42 -15.62
N ARG A 28 2.06 22.27 -14.77
CA ARG A 28 1.70 21.91 -13.40
C ARG A 28 0.58 20.86 -13.38
N LEU A 29 -0.48 21.04 -14.15
CA LEU A 29 -1.57 20.06 -14.24
C LEU A 29 -1.08 18.70 -14.75
N LEU A 30 -0.19 18.70 -15.75
CA LEU A 30 0.43 17.48 -16.25
C LEU A 30 1.30 16.81 -15.17
N LEU A 31 2.05 17.59 -14.39
CA LEU A 31 2.84 17.09 -13.27
C LEU A 31 1.96 16.49 -12.16
N GLU A 32 0.91 17.20 -11.76
CA GLU A 32 -0.07 16.76 -10.75
C GLU A 32 -0.71 15.43 -11.20
N TRP A 33 -1.21 15.35 -12.43
CA TRP A 33 -1.76 14.11 -12.97
C TRP A 33 -0.75 12.95 -12.96
N ILE A 34 0.51 13.18 -13.35
CA ILE A 34 1.55 12.13 -13.32
C ILE A 34 1.78 11.63 -11.90
N VAL A 35 1.85 12.54 -10.92
CA VAL A 35 2.13 12.20 -9.52
C VAL A 35 0.92 11.53 -8.86
N GLU A 36 -0.27 12.11 -9.00
CA GLU A 36 -1.51 11.63 -8.35
C GLU A 36 -1.95 10.27 -8.86
N GLU A 37 -1.82 10.03 -10.18
CA GLU A 37 -2.20 8.75 -10.79
C GLU A 37 -1.05 7.73 -10.81
N ASN A 38 0.13 8.10 -10.28
CA ASN A 38 1.36 7.30 -10.24
C ASN A 38 1.77 6.80 -11.63
N HIS A 39 1.76 7.68 -12.62
CA HIS A 39 2.21 7.36 -13.97
C HIS A 39 3.73 7.37 -14.07
N SER A 40 4.27 6.56 -14.99
CA SER A 40 5.69 6.66 -15.37
C SER A 40 6.00 8.07 -15.87
N PHE A 41 7.13 8.65 -15.47
CA PHE A 41 7.57 9.97 -15.96
C PHE A 41 7.76 10.02 -17.48
N ARG A 42 7.89 8.86 -18.15
CA ARG A 42 7.96 8.76 -19.61
C ARG A 42 6.60 9.01 -20.29
N VAL A 43 5.49 9.00 -19.55
CA VAL A 43 4.14 9.18 -20.13
C VAL A 43 4.01 10.52 -20.87
N CYS A 44 4.64 11.59 -20.36
CA CYS A 44 4.64 12.91 -21.00
C CYS A 44 5.48 12.98 -22.28
N GLU A 45 6.29 11.95 -22.56
CA GLU A 45 7.09 11.82 -23.77
C GLU A 45 6.40 10.98 -24.85
N GLN A 46 5.24 10.37 -24.55
CA GLN A 46 4.52 9.56 -25.53
C GLN A 46 3.95 10.43 -26.65
N GLU A 47 4.29 10.09 -27.90
CA GLU A 47 3.87 10.85 -29.08
C GLU A 47 2.35 10.97 -29.19
N ARG A 48 1.61 9.89 -28.90
CA ARG A 48 0.14 9.90 -28.98
C ARG A 48 -0.47 10.92 -28.01
N LEU A 49 0.06 11.02 -26.80
CA LEU A 49 -0.42 11.98 -25.81
C LEU A 49 -0.09 13.41 -26.23
N ARG A 50 1.13 13.66 -26.73
CA ARG A 50 1.52 14.98 -27.23
C ARG A 50 0.64 15.43 -28.39
N ARG A 51 0.36 14.55 -29.36
CA ARG A 51 -0.57 14.83 -30.47
C ARG A 51 -1.97 15.18 -29.99
N ILE A 52 -2.47 14.52 -28.93
CA ILE A 52 -3.77 14.88 -28.33
C ILE A 52 -3.71 16.31 -27.77
N PHE A 53 -2.67 16.67 -27.00
CA PHE A 53 -2.54 18.02 -26.46
C PHE A 53 -2.42 19.09 -27.55
N GLU A 54 -1.62 18.83 -28.58
CA GLU A 54 -1.40 19.73 -29.72
C GLU A 54 -2.67 19.90 -30.56
N ASN A 55 -3.46 18.84 -30.73
CA ASN A 55 -4.76 18.88 -31.39
C ASN A 55 -5.78 19.71 -30.59
N LEU A 56 -5.81 19.54 -29.26
CA LEU A 56 -6.71 20.29 -28.38
C LEU A 56 -6.32 21.77 -28.28
N ASN A 57 -5.02 22.07 -28.27
CA ASN A 57 -4.51 23.44 -28.29
C ASN A 57 -3.12 23.53 -28.96
N PRO A 58 -3.03 24.12 -30.17
CA PRO A 58 -1.76 24.29 -30.89
C PRO A 58 -0.70 25.09 -30.12
N LEU A 59 -1.12 25.91 -29.14
CA LEU A 59 -0.18 26.69 -28.31
C LEU A 59 0.72 25.79 -27.45
N VAL A 60 0.35 24.53 -27.22
CA VAL A 60 1.21 23.55 -26.54
C VAL A 60 2.52 23.34 -27.30
N GLU A 61 2.45 23.19 -28.63
CA GLU A 61 3.63 23.06 -29.49
C GLU A 61 4.34 24.41 -29.65
N ILE A 62 3.59 25.45 -30.02
CA ILE A 62 4.13 26.79 -30.31
C ILE A 62 4.93 27.35 -29.12
N THR A 63 4.45 27.15 -27.90
CA THR A 63 5.12 27.64 -26.68
C THR A 63 6.08 26.62 -26.05
N ASN A 64 6.25 25.46 -26.68
CA ASN A 64 7.07 24.36 -26.19
C ASN A 64 6.67 23.95 -24.75
N ALA A 65 5.36 23.79 -24.54
CA ALA A 65 4.76 23.52 -23.24
C ALA A 65 4.95 22.07 -22.79
N ASN A 66 5.11 21.13 -23.74
CA ASN A 66 5.44 19.73 -23.46
C ASN A 66 6.72 19.62 -22.60
N ILE A 67 6.71 18.67 -21.65
CA ILE A 67 7.84 18.42 -20.75
C ILE A 67 8.42 17.03 -20.98
N THR A 68 9.68 16.86 -20.60
CA THR A 68 10.39 15.58 -20.65
C THR A 68 10.33 14.90 -19.29
N ARG A 69 10.65 13.61 -19.25
CA ARG A 69 10.79 12.84 -18.00
C ARG A 69 11.81 13.46 -17.06
N MET A 70 12.86 14.08 -17.60
CA MET A 70 13.91 14.75 -16.83
C MET A 70 13.37 16.03 -16.19
N THR A 71 12.58 16.80 -16.94
CA THR A 71 11.90 18.00 -16.42
C THR A 71 10.89 17.64 -15.34
N VAL A 72 10.11 16.56 -15.53
CA VAL A 72 9.21 16.02 -14.50
C VAL A 72 10.00 15.68 -13.25
N ARG A 73 11.07 14.87 -13.36
CA ARG A 73 11.93 14.50 -12.23
C ARG A 73 12.46 15.73 -11.48
N HIS A 74 13.04 16.69 -12.20
CA HIS A 74 13.57 17.92 -11.58
C HIS A 74 12.48 18.72 -10.85
N LYS A 75 11.29 18.86 -11.45
CA LYS A 75 10.16 19.56 -10.83
C LYS A 75 9.65 18.84 -9.59
N VAL A 76 9.54 17.51 -9.61
CA VAL A 76 9.14 16.71 -8.43
C VAL A 76 10.15 16.87 -7.29
N VAL A 77 11.45 16.74 -7.58
CA VAL A 77 12.51 16.90 -6.57
C VAL A 77 12.54 18.33 -6.02
N SER A 78 12.44 19.33 -6.89
CA SER A 78 12.40 20.74 -6.47
C SER A 78 11.17 21.05 -5.61
N ALA A 79 10.00 20.50 -5.97
CA ALA A 79 8.80 20.59 -5.15
C ALA A 79 9.02 19.91 -3.80
N TYR A 80 9.60 18.71 -3.77
CA TYR A 80 9.93 18.01 -2.52
C TYR A 80 10.81 18.86 -1.60
N GLU A 81 11.94 19.38 -2.09
CA GLU A 81 12.83 20.21 -1.25
C GLU A 81 12.14 21.47 -0.75
N THR A 82 11.31 22.11 -1.58
CA THR A 82 10.52 23.29 -1.17
C THR A 82 9.54 22.95 -0.05
N HIS A 83 8.85 21.81 -0.13
CA HIS A 83 7.91 21.38 0.90
C HIS A 83 8.63 20.87 2.16
N ARG A 84 9.83 20.29 2.01
CA ARG A 84 10.65 19.82 3.12
C ARG A 84 11.03 20.95 4.07
N GLU A 85 11.41 22.12 3.55
CA GLU A 85 11.70 23.29 4.41
C GLU A 85 10.45 23.80 5.15
N ARG A 86 9.28 23.81 4.49
CA ARG A 86 8.00 24.14 5.16
C ARG A 86 7.65 23.15 6.26
N ILE A 87 7.92 21.86 6.03
CA ILE A 87 7.71 20.81 7.03
C ILE A 87 8.64 21.02 8.22
N LYS A 88 9.94 21.29 8.00
CA LYS A 88 10.89 21.61 9.08
C LYS A 88 10.38 22.75 9.94
N GLU A 89 9.86 23.81 9.31
CA GLU A 89 9.32 24.96 10.04
C GLU A 89 8.08 24.61 10.87
N ALA A 90 7.10 23.93 10.27
CA ALA A 90 5.91 23.47 10.99
C ALA A 90 6.25 22.55 12.17
N LEU A 91 7.31 21.77 12.03
CA LEU A 91 7.83 20.96 13.11
C LEU A 91 8.43 21.83 14.19
N ARG A 92 9.32 22.79 13.87
CA ARG A 92 9.93 23.69 14.87
C ARG A 92 8.89 24.42 15.71
N GLN A 93 7.79 24.84 15.08
CA GLN A 93 6.65 25.51 15.72
C GLN A 93 5.80 24.58 16.59
N SER A 94 5.94 23.26 16.43
CA SER A 94 5.27 22.29 17.31
C SER A 94 5.75 22.42 18.75
N GLY A 95 4.82 22.70 19.66
CA GLY A 95 5.10 22.80 21.10
C GLY A 95 5.29 21.45 21.83
N GLY A 96 5.24 20.32 21.11
CA GLY A 96 5.35 18.98 21.68
C GLY A 96 6.51 18.16 21.10
N LEU A 97 6.68 16.94 21.63
CA LEU A 97 7.62 15.97 21.08
C LEU A 97 7.09 15.37 19.77
N ALA A 98 8.01 15.01 18.88
CA ALA A 98 7.77 14.27 17.65
C ALA A 98 7.88 12.76 17.93
N HIS A 99 6.80 12.02 17.69
CA HIS A 99 6.78 10.57 17.82
C HIS A 99 7.03 9.93 16.45
N ILE A 100 7.79 8.84 16.42
CA ILE A 100 8.28 8.25 15.18
C ILE A 100 7.75 6.83 15.03
N SER A 101 7.38 6.44 13.83
CA SER A 101 7.26 5.03 13.47
C SER A 101 8.11 4.78 12.24
N PHE A 102 8.79 3.64 12.20
CA PHE A 102 9.40 3.18 10.97
C PHE A 102 9.11 1.71 10.75
N ASP A 103 8.95 1.36 9.48
CA ASP A 103 8.61 0.00 9.06
C ASP A 103 9.42 -0.37 7.83
N GLY A 104 9.96 -1.59 7.82
CA GLY A 104 10.87 -2.08 6.79
C GLY A 104 10.19 -3.10 5.88
N TRP A 105 10.33 -2.94 4.57
CA TRP A 105 9.88 -3.94 3.61
C TRP A 105 10.87 -4.14 2.46
N MET A 106 10.85 -5.35 1.89
CA MET A 106 11.52 -5.62 0.62
C MET A 106 10.57 -5.28 -0.53
N SER A 107 10.99 -4.34 -1.38
CA SER A 107 10.26 -4.03 -2.61
C SER A 107 10.34 -5.19 -3.61
N GLY A 108 9.40 -5.24 -4.58
CA GLY A 108 9.41 -6.26 -5.63
C GLY A 108 10.69 -6.26 -6.49
N ASN A 109 11.42 -5.15 -6.50
CA ASN A 109 12.71 -5.01 -7.18
C ASN A 109 13.91 -5.29 -6.25
N ARG A 110 13.68 -5.92 -5.09
CA ARG A 110 14.68 -6.32 -4.09
C ARG A 110 15.43 -5.18 -3.41
N HIS A 111 14.95 -3.95 -3.52
CA HIS A 111 15.39 -2.85 -2.66
C HIS A 111 14.76 -3.00 -1.29
N SER A 112 15.55 -2.87 -0.25
CA SER A 112 15.03 -2.86 1.12
C SER A 112 14.81 -1.43 1.58
N LEU A 113 13.56 -1.11 1.87
CA LEU A 113 13.08 0.24 2.10
C LEU A 113 12.51 0.36 3.50
N TYR A 114 12.73 1.50 4.14
CA TYR A 114 12.16 1.81 5.44
C TYR A 114 11.28 3.04 5.35
N GLY A 115 9.97 2.89 5.55
CA GLY A 115 9.05 4.01 5.60
C GLY A 115 9.10 4.66 6.96
N VAL A 116 9.55 5.91 7.04
CA VAL A 116 9.62 6.67 8.30
C VAL A 116 8.45 7.64 8.35
N SER A 117 7.64 7.55 9.39
CA SER A 117 6.55 8.48 9.67
C SER A 117 6.78 9.21 10.98
N CYS A 118 6.33 10.45 11.04
CA CYS A 118 6.36 11.28 12.22
C CYS A 118 4.97 11.77 12.57
N PHE A 119 4.66 11.72 13.85
CA PHE A 119 3.43 12.19 14.46
C PHE A 119 3.77 13.33 15.43
N PHE A 120 3.07 14.43 15.33
CA PHE A 120 3.28 15.62 16.18
C PHE A 120 1.99 16.42 16.29
N ARG A 121 1.97 17.42 17.19
CA ARG A 121 0.86 18.37 17.31
C ARG A 121 1.23 19.67 16.62
N ASP A 122 0.35 20.20 15.77
CA ASP A 122 0.57 21.53 15.21
C ASP A 122 0.26 22.66 16.21
N GLU A 123 0.37 23.91 15.76
CA GLU A 123 0.11 25.11 16.55
C GLU A 123 -1.32 25.16 17.13
N THR A 124 -2.28 24.52 16.44
CA THR A 124 -3.67 24.39 16.88
C THR A 124 -3.90 23.18 17.78
N SER A 125 -2.81 22.54 18.22
CA SER A 125 -2.80 21.31 19.01
C SER A 125 -3.41 20.09 18.31
N GLN A 126 -3.61 20.13 17.01
CA GLN A 126 -4.19 19.02 16.25
C GLN A 126 -3.12 17.98 15.89
N PRO A 127 -3.43 16.67 15.96
CA PRO A 127 -2.50 15.64 15.55
C PRO A 127 -2.24 15.73 14.04
N ARG A 128 -0.97 15.69 13.67
CA ARG A 128 -0.48 15.66 12.30
C ARG A 128 0.40 14.45 12.10
N LYS A 129 0.29 13.84 10.91
CA LYS A 129 1.13 12.75 10.44
C LYS A 129 1.83 13.17 9.17
N LEU A 130 3.14 12.93 9.10
CA LEU A 130 3.95 13.16 7.91
C LEU A 130 4.82 11.94 7.64
N VAL A 131 4.79 11.45 6.39
CA VAL A 131 5.76 10.48 5.91
C VAL A 131 7.04 11.25 5.59
N ARG A 132 8.12 10.97 6.32
CA ARG A 132 9.36 11.75 6.33
C ARG A 132 10.40 11.22 5.38
N GLY A 133 10.40 9.92 5.10
CA GLY A 133 11.39 9.33 4.22
C GLY A 133 11.07 7.90 3.88
N VAL A 134 11.67 7.43 2.80
CA VAL A 134 11.74 6.03 2.43
C VAL A 134 13.20 5.67 2.15
N PRO A 135 14.11 5.78 3.15
CA PRO A 135 15.51 5.38 2.98
C PRO A 135 15.62 3.94 2.49
N GLU A 136 16.60 3.71 1.63
CA GLU A 136 16.98 2.39 1.15
C GLU A 136 18.17 1.90 1.98
N ILE A 137 17.99 0.80 2.70
CA ILE A 137 19.11 0.14 3.38
C ILE A 137 19.80 -0.78 2.38
N ARG A 138 20.97 -0.36 1.92
CA ARG A 138 21.78 -1.11 0.93
C ARG A 138 22.73 -2.13 1.56
N THR A 139 22.88 -2.06 2.88
CA THR A 139 23.75 -2.94 3.66
C THR A 139 22.92 -4.01 4.37
N ARG A 140 23.59 -4.94 5.07
CA ARG A 140 22.90 -5.99 5.84
C ARG A 140 21.92 -5.36 6.83
N HIS A 141 20.73 -5.96 6.99
CA HIS A 141 19.70 -5.56 7.94
C HIS A 141 20.09 -5.81 9.40
N PHE A 142 21.11 -5.09 9.86
CA PHE A 142 21.55 -5.06 11.23
C PHE A 142 20.99 -3.80 11.91
N GLY A 143 20.65 -3.90 13.20
CA GLY A 143 20.03 -2.80 13.95
C GLY A 143 20.82 -1.49 13.90
N GLY A 144 22.16 -1.56 13.86
CA GLY A 144 23.01 -0.37 13.70
C GLY A 144 22.83 0.35 12.35
N ASN A 145 22.66 -0.38 11.26
CA ASN A 145 22.44 0.22 9.93
C ASN A 145 21.05 0.85 9.84
N ILE A 146 20.04 0.20 10.43
CA ILE A 146 18.70 0.78 10.55
C ILE A 146 18.79 2.07 11.36
N ALA A 147 19.45 2.06 12.51
CA ALA A 147 19.61 3.22 13.36
C ALA A 147 20.27 4.40 12.63
N ALA A 148 21.35 4.17 11.89
CA ALA A 148 22.03 5.21 11.12
C ALA A 148 21.09 5.91 10.12
N GLU A 149 20.37 5.14 9.30
CA GLU A 149 19.43 5.69 8.31
C GLU A 149 18.27 6.45 8.97
N ILE A 150 17.76 5.95 10.10
CA ILE A 150 16.72 6.65 10.86
C ILE A 150 17.27 7.96 11.45
N LEU A 151 18.47 7.95 12.04
CA LEU A 151 19.11 9.15 12.60
C LEU A 151 19.39 10.19 11.52
N ASP A 152 19.83 9.78 10.33
CA ASP A 152 20.02 10.66 9.18
C ASP A 152 18.69 11.31 8.76
N VAL A 153 17.59 10.55 8.74
CA VAL A 153 16.25 11.12 8.51
C VAL A 153 15.85 12.10 9.62
N LEU A 154 16.15 11.81 10.89
CA LEU A 154 15.82 12.72 11.99
C LEU A 154 16.65 14.03 11.92
N ASP A 155 17.92 13.93 11.56
CA ASP A 155 18.83 15.07 11.36
C ASP A 155 18.44 15.89 10.13
N ALA A 156 18.12 15.22 9.03
CA ALA A 156 17.66 15.81 7.77
C ALA A 156 16.42 16.70 7.93
N PHE A 157 15.65 16.53 9.01
CA PHE A 157 14.50 17.35 9.36
C PHE A 157 14.68 18.16 10.65
N GLY A 158 15.86 18.12 11.29
CA GLY A 158 16.20 18.90 12.48
C GLY A 158 15.31 18.62 13.68
N ILE A 159 15.04 17.34 13.97
CA ILE A 159 14.16 16.94 15.10
C ILE A 159 14.81 16.02 16.13
N LYS A 160 16.11 15.74 16.03
CA LYS A 160 16.81 14.79 16.94
C LYS A 160 16.59 15.11 18.43
N ASP A 161 16.59 16.39 18.77
CA ASP A 161 16.42 16.93 20.12
C ASP A 161 14.97 16.93 20.63
N ARG A 162 13.99 16.63 19.76
CA ARG A 162 12.56 16.68 20.08
C ARG A 162 11.85 15.36 19.87
N VAL A 163 12.59 14.26 19.77
CA VAL A 163 11.99 12.94 19.62
C VAL A 163 11.39 12.45 20.93
N GLY A 164 10.13 12.05 20.87
CA GLY A 164 9.40 11.40 21.94
C GLY A 164 9.55 9.88 21.87
N TYR A 165 8.47 9.21 21.50
CA TYR A 165 8.39 7.74 21.47
C TYR A 165 8.46 7.19 20.05
N PHE A 166 8.89 5.93 19.96
CA PHE A 166 8.92 5.14 18.74
C PHE A 166 7.85 4.06 18.79
N THR A 167 7.06 3.90 17.73
CA THR A 167 6.13 2.77 17.58
C THR A 167 6.62 1.87 16.47
N LEU A 168 7.11 0.68 16.82
CA LEU A 168 7.74 -0.27 15.89
C LEU A 168 7.12 -1.65 16.05
N ASP A 169 7.18 -2.50 15.02
CA ASP A 169 6.78 -3.90 15.12
C ASP A 169 7.64 -4.68 16.13
N ASN A 170 7.42 -5.98 16.29
CA ASN A 170 8.14 -6.77 17.30
C ASN A 170 9.45 -7.37 16.79
N ALA A 171 9.94 -6.99 15.62
CA ALA A 171 11.17 -7.55 15.07
C ALA A 171 12.38 -7.27 15.99
N GLU A 172 13.28 -8.25 16.10
CA GLU A 172 14.46 -8.19 16.98
C GLU A 172 15.48 -7.14 16.52
N ASN A 173 15.60 -6.94 15.20
CA ASN A 173 16.47 -5.91 14.63
C ASN A 173 16.12 -4.49 15.15
N ASN A 174 14.85 -4.25 15.46
CA ASN A 174 14.36 -3.01 16.03
C ASN A 174 14.75 -2.85 17.51
N ASP A 175 15.03 -3.92 18.25
CA ASP A 175 15.57 -3.81 19.62
C ASP A 175 16.99 -3.24 19.56
N LYS A 176 17.81 -3.77 18.66
CA LYS A 176 19.17 -3.27 18.45
C LYS A 176 19.18 -1.86 17.85
N ALA A 177 18.28 -1.55 16.92
CA ALA A 177 18.16 -0.20 16.38
C ALA A 177 17.81 0.83 17.46
N MET A 178 16.85 0.50 18.33
CA MET A 178 16.45 1.40 19.42
C MET A 178 17.53 1.59 20.49
N GLU A 179 18.37 0.58 20.73
CA GLU A 179 19.55 0.72 21.60
C GLU A 179 20.51 1.79 21.05
N VAL A 180 20.84 1.71 19.76
CA VAL A 180 21.75 2.66 19.09
C VAL A 180 21.14 4.06 19.03
N ILE A 181 19.88 4.18 18.58
CA ILE A 181 19.16 5.47 18.53
C ILE A 181 19.09 6.09 19.92
N GLY A 182 18.79 5.29 20.94
CA GLY A 182 18.73 5.76 22.32
C GLY A 182 20.08 6.28 22.83
N GLY A 183 21.17 5.56 22.54
CA GLY A 183 22.53 6.00 22.87
C GLY A 183 22.87 7.36 22.25
N GLU A 184 22.59 7.53 20.96
CA GLU A 184 22.86 8.78 20.21
C GLU A 184 21.97 9.95 20.65
N LEU A 185 20.73 9.68 21.03
CA LEU A 185 19.76 10.72 21.42
C LEU A 185 19.64 10.91 22.95
N GLY A 186 20.48 10.22 23.74
CA GLY A 186 20.54 10.39 25.20
C GLY A 186 19.34 9.82 25.97
N PHE A 187 18.74 8.72 25.50
CA PHE A 187 17.67 8.03 26.22
C PHE A 187 17.80 6.50 26.18
N VAL A 188 17.10 5.82 27.09
CA VAL A 188 17.05 4.35 27.09
C VAL A 188 16.06 3.88 26.01
N GLY A 189 16.56 3.30 24.92
CA GLY A 189 15.76 2.89 23.76
C GLY A 189 14.53 2.04 24.10
N SER A 190 14.71 1.03 24.97
CA SER A 190 13.61 0.15 25.40
C SER A 190 12.49 0.87 26.17
N ARG A 191 12.80 1.99 26.84
CA ARG A 191 11.80 2.80 27.57
C ARG A 191 11.03 3.75 26.64
N ARG A 192 11.53 4.00 25.44
CA ARG A 192 10.88 4.87 24.43
C ARG A 192 10.31 4.12 23.23
N ARG A 193 10.39 2.79 23.20
CA ARG A 193 9.79 1.94 22.17
C ARG A 193 8.43 1.38 22.63
N GLY A 194 7.36 1.87 22.04
CA GLY A 194 6.06 1.22 22.00
C GLY A 194 6.05 0.09 20.97
N ARG A 195 5.41 -1.03 21.31
CA ARG A 195 5.17 -2.14 20.37
C ARG A 195 3.99 -1.80 19.49
N CYS A 196 4.08 -2.12 18.21
CA CYS A 196 3.00 -1.89 17.25
C CYS A 196 1.80 -2.74 17.66
N PHE A 197 0.72 -2.07 18.06
CA PHE A 197 -0.50 -2.75 18.46
C PHE A 197 -1.09 -3.55 17.31
N GLY A 198 -1.06 -2.96 16.10
CA GLY A 198 -1.33 -3.65 14.85
C GLY A 198 -0.59 -4.97 14.83
N HIS A 199 0.74 -4.98 14.70
CA HIS A 199 1.54 -6.21 14.68
C HIS A 199 1.21 -7.23 15.79
N THR A 200 0.95 -6.77 17.03
CA THR A 200 0.56 -7.64 18.15
C THR A 200 -0.77 -8.38 17.92
N LEU A 201 -1.77 -7.71 17.32
CA LEU A 201 -2.99 -8.37 16.87
C LEU A 201 -2.73 -9.43 15.80
N ASN A 202 -1.70 -9.26 14.97
CA ASN A 202 -1.35 -10.21 13.89
C ASN A 202 -0.89 -11.49 14.51
N LEU A 203 0.04 -11.36 15.45
CA LEU A 203 0.64 -12.49 16.15
C LEU A 203 -0.46 -13.26 16.88
N SER A 204 -1.40 -12.53 17.49
CA SER A 204 -2.58 -13.13 18.14
C SER A 204 -3.47 -13.88 17.14
N ALA A 205 -3.78 -13.28 15.98
CA ALA A 205 -4.59 -13.92 14.94
C ALA A 205 -3.88 -15.12 14.30
N LYS A 206 -2.58 -15.02 14.05
CA LYS A 206 -1.74 -16.11 13.55
C LYS A 206 -1.67 -17.26 14.55
N ALA A 207 -1.50 -16.97 15.84
CA ALA A 207 -1.53 -17.98 16.90
C ALA A 207 -2.89 -18.68 16.98
N LEU A 208 -4.00 -17.95 16.81
CA LEU A 208 -5.34 -18.53 16.72
C LEU A 208 -5.48 -19.48 15.52
N LEU A 209 -4.93 -19.11 14.36
CA LEU A 209 -5.06 -19.87 13.12
C LEU A 209 -4.13 -21.08 13.05
N PHE A 210 -2.90 -20.94 13.54
CA PHE A 210 -1.82 -21.89 13.30
C PHE A 210 -1.29 -22.56 14.56
N GLY A 211 -1.79 -22.18 15.74
CA GLY A 211 -1.34 -22.68 17.03
C GLY A 211 0.02 -22.13 17.44
N HIS A 212 0.73 -22.87 18.28
CA HIS A 212 2.06 -22.51 18.77
C HIS A 212 3.13 -22.61 17.67
N ASN A 213 4.23 -21.84 17.83
CA ASN A 213 5.41 -21.81 16.95
C ASN A 213 5.06 -21.50 15.49
N VAL A 214 4.37 -20.37 15.27
CA VAL A 214 4.03 -19.92 13.92
C VAL A 214 5.30 -19.61 13.13
N GLU A 215 6.31 -19.03 13.76
CA GLU A 215 7.58 -18.69 13.11
C GLU A 215 8.26 -19.93 12.51
N ALA A 216 8.31 -21.04 13.27
CA ALA A 216 8.89 -22.29 12.78
C ALA A 216 8.09 -22.88 11.61
N PHE A 217 6.77 -22.70 11.60
CA PHE A 217 5.93 -23.11 10.47
C PHE A 217 6.21 -22.24 9.23
N GLU A 218 6.30 -20.92 9.38
CA GLU A 218 6.62 -20.00 8.28
C GLU A 218 8.04 -20.23 7.73
N GLU A 219 9.00 -20.52 8.60
CA GLU A 219 10.37 -20.85 8.20
C GLU A 219 10.42 -22.14 7.38
N GLN A 220 9.69 -23.18 7.80
CA GLN A 220 9.55 -24.42 7.03
C GLN A 220 8.94 -24.17 5.65
N LEU A 221 7.90 -23.33 5.54
CA LEU A 221 7.32 -22.94 4.26
C LEU A 221 8.34 -22.24 3.35
N SER A 222 9.10 -21.29 3.90
CA SER A 222 10.12 -20.53 3.15
C SER A 222 11.27 -21.40 2.64
N SER A 223 11.60 -22.47 3.37
CA SER A 223 12.66 -23.43 3.01
C SER A 223 12.18 -24.52 2.05
N SER A 224 10.86 -24.76 1.99
CA SER A 224 10.28 -25.74 1.08
C SER A 224 10.22 -25.15 -0.32
N ALA A 225 10.47 -25.98 -1.35
CA ALA A 225 10.07 -25.57 -2.68
C ALA A 225 8.55 -25.37 -2.63
N ALA A 226 8.09 -24.15 -2.96
CA ALA A 226 6.70 -23.92 -3.26
C ALA A 226 6.26 -25.06 -4.18
N LEU A 227 5.09 -25.66 -3.94
CA LEU A 227 4.55 -26.83 -4.68
C LEU A 227 4.94 -28.22 -4.15
N SER A 228 5.72 -28.36 -3.08
CA SER A 228 6.11 -29.68 -2.59
C SER A 228 4.97 -30.40 -1.84
N GLU A 229 4.94 -31.74 -1.92
CA GLU A 229 4.05 -32.57 -1.07
C GLU A 229 4.28 -32.31 0.43
N ALA A 230 5.51 -31.89 0.78
CA ALA A 230 5.88 -31.44 2.10
C ALA A 230 5.11 -30.17 2.50
N GLU A 231 5.09 -29.13 1.66
CA GLU A 231 4.33 -27.89 1.89
C GLU A 231 2.83 -28.18 2.06
N HIS A 232 2.27 -28.99 1.15
CA HIS A 232 0.87 -29.40 1.21
C HIS A 232 0.55 -30.13 2.54
N THR A 233 1.47 -30.98 3.02
CA THR A 233 1.33 -31.69 4.30
C THR A 233 1.44 -30.74 5.49
N LEU A 234 2.34 -29.76 5.45
CA LEU A 234 2.48 -28.74 6.50
C LEU A 234 1.19 -27.95 6.67
N TRP A 235 0.61 -27.45 5.58
CA TRP A 235 -0.68 -26.75 5.61
C TRP A 235 -1.81 -27.65 6.10
N ARG A 236 -1.88 -28.91 5.64
CA ARG A 236 -2.91 -29.85 6.10
C ARG A 236 -2.92 -30.06 7.62
N ARG A 237 -1.76 -29.94 8.29
CA ARG A 237 -1.64 -30.03 9.77
C ARG A 237 -2.26 -28.84 10.50
N LYS A 238 -2.47 -27.70 9.83
CA LYS A 238 -3.11 -26.50 10.39
C LYS A 238 -4.65 -26.54 10.34
N GLY A 239 -5.23 -27.74 10.41
CA GLY A 239 -6.67 -27.93 10.54
C GLY A 239 -7.49 -27.47 9.33
N SER A 240 -8.70 -26.97 9.57
CA SER A 240 -9.65 -26.58 8.51
C SER A 240 -9.13 -25.45 7.63
N VAL A 241 -8.41 -24.48 8.22
CA VAL A 241 -7.87 -23.33 7.49
C VAL A 241 -6.76 -23.76 6.54
N GLY A 242 -5.82 -24.59 6.99
CA GLY A 242 -4.76 -25.07 6.10
C GLY A 242 -5.24 -26.07 5.03
N LYS A 243 -6.28 -26.87 5.34
CA LYS A 243 -6.97 -27.67 4.30
C LYS A 243 -7.66 -26.80 3.26
N LEU A 244 -8.19 -25.64 3.66
CA LEU A 244 -8.77 -24.67 2.74
C LEU A 244 -7.68 -24.00 1.88
N HIS A 245 -6.55 -23.61 2.49
CA HIS A 245 -5.39 -23.07 1.77
C HIS A 245 -5.00 -23.98 0.60
N ASN A 246 -4.78 -25.27 0.86
CA ASN A 246 -4.43 -26.23 -0.18
C ASN A 246 -5.46 -26.30 -1.31
N LEU A 247 -6.75 -26.36 -0.97
CA LEU A 247 -7.82 -26.36 -1.99
C LEU A 247 -7.77 -25.10 -2.86
N VAL A 248 -7.64 -23.94 -2.23
CA VAL A 248 -7.58 -22.67 -2.94
C VAL A 248 -6.39 -22.63 -3.87
N VAL A 249 -5.23 -23.08 -3.39
CA VAL A 249 -4.00 -23.19 -4.17
C VAL A 249 -4.18 -24.13 -5.37
N ASP A 250 -4.74 -25.33 -5.16
CA ASP A 250 -4.95 -26.32 -6.21
C ASP A 250 -5.90 -25.81 -7.30
N VAL A 251 -7.03 -25.20 -6.90
CA VAL A 251 -7.99 -24.63 -7.85
C VAL A 251 -7.38 -23.46 -8.62
N ARG A 252 -6.63 -22.57 -7.95
CA ARG A 252 -6.03 -21.38 -8.57
C ARG A 252 -4.89 -21.71 -9.52
N ARG A 253 -4.26 -22.87 -9.38
CA ARG A 253 -3.18 -23.35 -10.26
C ARG A 253 -3.71 -24.15 -11.45
N SER A 254 -4.90 -24.74 -11.34
CA SER A 254 -5.52 -25.48 -12.43
C SER A 254 -6.53 -24.61 -13.17
N ASP A 255 -6.19 -24.24 -14.41
CA ASP A 255 -7.13 -23.56 -15.30
C ASP A 255 -8.43 -24.36 -15.42
N GLN A 256 -8.32 -25.69 -15.54
CA GLN A 256 -9.49 -26.58 -15.62
C GLN A 256 -10.39 -26.45 -14.39
N LEU A 257 -9.85 -26.50 -13.17
CA LEU A 257 -10.65 -26.36 -11.95
C LEU A 257 -11.20 -24.94 -11.79
N THR A 258 -10.43 -23.93 -12.16
CA THR A 258 -10.89 -22.53 -12.16
C THR A 258 -12.06 -22.34 -13.13
N TYR A 259 -11.96 -22.85 -14.36
CA TYR A 259 -13.05 -22.77 -15.34
C TYR A 259 -14.26 -23.60 -14.93
N LEU A 260 -14.05 -24.76 -14.33
CA LEU A 260 -15.14 -25.59 -13.80
C LEU A 260 -15.90 -24.90 -12.66
N LEU A 261 -15.19 -24.30 -11.70
CA LEU A 261 -15.82 -23.51 -10.64
C LEU A 261 -16.62 -22.32 -11.20
N ARG A 262 -16.10 -21.68 -12.26
CA ARG A 262 -16.81 -20.60 -12.95
C ARG A 262 -18.02 -21.11 -13.72
N SER A 263 -17.96 -22.28 -14.34
CA SER A 263 -19.08 -22.83 -15.10
C SER A 263 -20.24 -23.23 -14.19
N ILE A 264 -19.95 -23.86 -13.05
CA ILE A 264 -20.96 -24.21 -12.04
C ILE A 264 -21.72 -22.95 -11.58
N GLN A 265 -21.00 -21.86 -11.28
CA GLN A 265 -21.61 -20.57 -10.94
C GLN A 265 -22.48 -20.01 -12.07
N ARG A 266 -22.00 -20.05 -13.32
CA ARG A 266 -22.77 -19.54 -14.48
C ARG A 266 -24.06 -20.30 -14.66
N THR A 267 -24.03 -21.63 -14.56
CA THR A 267 -25.24 -22.45 -14.71
C THR A 267 -26.32 -22.03 -13.70
N GLU A 268 -25.95 -21.74 -12.45
CA GLU A 268 -26.90 -21.23 -11.46
C GLU A 268 -27.33 -19.78 -11.75
N TYR A 269 -26.40 -18.90 -12.12
CA TYR A 269 -26.73 -17.51 -12.42
C TYR A 269 -27.69 -17.40 -13.60
N ASP A 270 -27.45 -18.13 -14.68
CA ASP A 270 -28.27 -18.10 -15.90
C ASP A 270 -29.68 -18.63 -15.67
N THR A 271 -29.84 -19.58 -14.75
CA THR A 271 -31.13 -20.17 -14.37
C THR A 271 -31.88 -19.38 -13.28
N SER A 272 -31.25 -18.36 -12.69
CA SER A 272 -31.85 -17.55 -11.64
C SER A 272 -33.01 -16.68 -12.16
N PRO A 273 -34.15 -16.61 -11.45
CA PRO A 273 -35.27 -15.73 -11.81
C PRO A 273 -34.92 -14.24 -11.63
N ASP A 274 -33.98 -13.91 -10.74
CA ASP A 274 -33.52 -12.55 -10.51
C ASP A 274 -32.55 -12.05 -11.60
N ILE A 275 -32.90 -10.92 -12.24
CA ILE A 275 -32.10 -10.26 -13.28
C ILE A 275 -30.74 -9.83 -12.73
N ARG A 276 -30.67 -9.37 -11.47
CA ARG A 276 -29.41 -8.91 -10.89
C ARG A 276 -28.43 -10.07 -10.70
N THR A 277 -28.95 -11.24 -10.34
CA THR A 277 -28.16 -12.48 -10.21
C THR A 277 -27.68 -12.99 -11.57
N ARG A 278 -28.53 -12.97 -12.62
CA ARG A 278 -28.12 -13.27 -14.00
C ARG A 278 -27.01 -12.36 -14.54
N ALA A 279 -27.00 -11.09 -14.12
CA ALA A 279 -25.96 -10.14 -14.52
C ALA A 279 -24.62 -10.31 -13.76
N ARG A 280 -24.54 -11.21 -12.76
CA ARG A 280 -23.31 -11.39 -11.97
C ARG A 280 -22.23 -12.07 -12.80
N LYS A 281 -20.98 -11.70 -12.51
CA LYS A 281 -19.81 -12.43 -13.01
C LYS A 281 -19.40 -13.49 -12.00
N PRO A 282 -18.98 -14.69 -12.45
CA PRO A 282 -18.39 -15.69 -11.58
C PRO A 282 -17.21 -15.11 -10.79
N LEU A 283 -17.10 -15.55 -9.55
CA LEU A 283 -16.02 -15.17 -8.65
C LEU A 283 -14.96 -16.28 -8.63
N ASP A 284 -13.71 -15.85 -8.53
CA ASP A 284 -12.58 -16.76 -8.28
C ASP A 284 -12.32 -16.89 -6.77
N LEU A 285 -11.64 -17.96 -6.37
CA LEU A 285 -11.08 -18.04 -5.01
C LEU A 285 -9.99 -16.98 -4.81
N ILE A 286 -9.84 -16.53 -3.56
CA ILE A 286 -8.78 -15.60 -3.14
C ILE A 286 -7.73 -16.43 -2.41
N ILE A 287 -6.50 -16.41 -2.93
CA ILE A 287 -5.34 -16.99 -2.25
C ILE A 287 -4.89 -16.06 -1.12
N ASP A 288 -4.56 -16.63 0.03
CA ASP A 288 -3.93 -15.91 1.13
C ASP A 288 -2.47 -15.55 0.80
N ASN A 289 -1.89 -14.67 1.61
CA ASN A 289 -0.55 -14.13 1.41
C ASN A 289 0.04 -13.72 2.77
N ASP A 290 1.21 -14.23 3.09
CA ASP A 290 1.91 -14.00 4.36
C ASP A 290 2.26 -12.54 4.61
N THR A 291 2.46 -11.76 3.55
CA THR A 291 2.78 -10.32 3.63
C THR A 291 1.55 -9.43 3.84
N ARG A 292 0.33 -9.98 3.71
CA ARG A 292 -0.91 -9.21 3.77
C ARG A 292 -1.70 -9.53 5.03
N TRP A 293 -2.04 -8.47 5.74
CA TRP A 293 -2.83 -8.52 6.96
C TRP A 293 -4.17 -9.25 6.75
N LEU A 294 -4.47 -10.25 7.58
CA LEU A 294 -5.71 -11.03 7.55
C LEU A 294 -6.04 -11.64 6.17
N SER A 295 -5.04 -11.95 5.35
CA SER A 295 -5.26 -12.58 4.03
C SER A 295 -6.05 -13.90 4.14
N GLN A 296 -5.86 -14.66 5.21
CA GLN A 296 -6.64 -15.85 5.53
C GLN A 296 -8.13 -15.56 5.77
N LEU A 297 -8.49 -14.43 6.40
CA LEU A 297 -9.88 -14.04 6.57
C LEU A 297 -10.57 -13.85 5.21
N TYR A 298 -9.91 -13.18 4.27
CA TYR A 298 -10.48 -12.94 2.94
C TYR A 298 -10.58 -14.22 2.12
N MET A 299 -9.58 -15.11 2.22
CA MET A 299 -9.66 -16.45 1.67
C MET A 299 -10.86 -17.22 2.23
N ILE A 300 -11.02 -17.24 3.56
CA ILE A 300 -12.13 -17.93 4.23
C ILE A 300 -13.48 -17.34 3.81
N ARG A 301 -13.66 -16.01 3.88
CA ARG A 301 -14.91 -15.35 3.47
C ARG A 301 -15.27 -15.63 2.01
N ARG A 302 -14.29 -15.61 1.10
CA ARG A 302 -14.51 -15.96 -0.31
C ARG A 302 -14.89 -17.42 -0.47
N ALA A 303 -14.24 -18.32 0.26
CA ALA A 303 -14.57 -19.74 0.22
C ALA A 303 -15.96 -20.03 0.77
N LEU A 304 -16.37 -19.37 1.86
CA LEU A 304 -17.73 -19.47 2.41
C LEU A 304 -18.78 -18.93 1.44
N GLN A 305 -18.50 -17.82 0.75
CA GLN A 305 -19.38 -17.30 -0.29
C GLN A 305 -19.54 -18.28 -1.47
N LEU A 306 -18.51 -19.07 -1.75
CA LEU A 306 -18.48 -20.06 -2.83
C LEU A 306 -18.78 -21.48 -2.34
N SER A 307 -19.12 -21.70 -1.06
CA SER A 307 -19.31 -23.04 -0.50
C SER A 307 -20.32 -23.89 -1.27
N PRO A 308 -21.47 -23.38 -1.75
CA PRO A 308 -22.44 -24.20 -2.49
C PRO A 308 -21.88 -24.77 -3.80
N TYR A 309 -20.94 -24.05 -4.41
CA TYR A 309 -20.27 -24.47 -5.65
C TYR A 309 -19.07 -25.37 -5.38
N LEU A 310 -18.33 -25.08 -4.30
CA LEU A 310 -17.15 -25.87 -3.91
C LEU A 310 -17.53 -27.26 -3.43
N GLU A 311 -18.71 -27.44 -2.82
CA GLU A 311 -19.23 -28.75 -2.45
C GLU A 311 -19.50 -29.67 -3.66
N GLN A 312 -19.69 -29.10 -4.85
CA GLN A 312 -19.80 -29.88 -6.09
C GLN A 312 -18.42 -30.32 -6.63
N LEU A 313 -17.34 -29.71 -6.15
CA LEU A 313 -15.97 -30.01 -6.58
C LEU A 313 -15.22 -30.91 -5.60
N VAL A 314 -15.56 -30.87 -4.31
CA VAL A 314 -14.77 -31.51 -3.25
C VAL A 314 -15.68 -32.16 -2.21
N LEU A 315 -15.28 -33.32 -1.69
CA LEU A 315 -15.99 -34.00 -0.60
C LEU A 315 -16.03 -33.14 0.68
N LYS A 316 -17.19 -33.19 1.36
CA LYS A 316 -17.61 -32.42 2.55
C LYS A 316 -16.44 -31.83 3.38
N ARG A 317 -16.48 -30.52 3.57
CA ARG A 317 -15.59 -29.80 4.50
C ARG A 317 -16.36 -29.29 5.72
N HIS A 318 -15.61 -29.00 6.78
CA HIS A 318 -16.15 -28.48 8.03
C HIS A 318 -16.38 -26.96 7.89
N TRP A 319 -17.39 -26.57 7.11
CA TRP A 319 -17.68 -25.15 6.84
C TRP A 319 -18.03 -24.38 8.11
N GLU A 320 -18.71 -25.00 9.07
CA GLU A 320 -19.04 -24.41 10.37
C GLU A 320 -17.79 -23.89 11.11
N VAL A 321 -16.69 -24.66 11.10
CA VAL A 321 -15.42 -24.24 11.71
C VAL A 321 -14.87 -23.00 11.00
N LEU A 322 -14.97 -22.95 9.67
CA LEU A 322 -14.53 -21.81 8.87
C LEU A 322 -15.40 -20.57 9.11
N GLU A 323 -16.71 -20.72 9.31
CA GLU A 323 -17.62 -19.64 9.68
C GLU A 323 -17.26 -19.03 11.04
N HIS A 324 -17.04 -19.88 12.05
CA HIS A 324 -16.59 -19.41 13.36
C HIS A 324 -15.25 -18.69 13.29
N MET A 325 -14.30 -19.23 12.52
CA MET A 325 -13.00 -18.56 12.29
C MET A 325 -13.16 -17.22 11.59
N ALA A 326 -14.00 -17.13 10.55
CA ALA A 326 -14.28 -15.88 9.85
C ALA A 326 -14.91 -14.82 10.77
N LYS A 327 -15.79 -15.24 11.68
CA LYS A 327 -16.40 -14.36 12.68
C LYS A 327 -15.36 -13.83 13.67
N LEU A 328 -14.52 -14.71 14.22
CA LEU A 328 -13.46 -14.33 15.16
C LEU A 328 -12.45 -13.36 14.52
N LEU A 329 -11.92 -13.73 13.35
CA LEU A 329 -11.01 -12.90 12.57
C LEU A 329 -11.67 -11.58 12.12
N GLY A 330 -13.00 -11.54 11.97
CA GLY A 330 -13.75 -10.32 11.73
C GLY A 330 -13.56 -9.27 12.83
N TYR A 331 -13.54 -9.67 14.11
CA TYR A 331 -13.26 -8.75 15.21
C TYR A 331 -11.83 -8.20 15.16
N TYR A 332 -10.85 -9.01 14.73
CA TYR A 332 -9.49 -8.52 14.49
C TYR A 332 -9.45 -7.50 13.35
N GLU A 333 -10.21 -7.73 12.27
CA GLU A 333 -10.32 -6.77 11.16
C GLU A 333 -10.91 -5.43 11.63
N ASP A 334 -11.97 -5.48 12.44
CA ASP A 334 -12.62 -4.29 12.98
C ASP A 334 -11.68 -3.52 13.92
N ALA A 335 -11.02 -4.22 14.86
CA ALA A 335 -10.03 -3.61 15.74
C ALA A 335 -8.90 -2.94 14.95
N VAL A 336 -8.42 -3.58 13.89
CA VAL A 336 -7.36 -3.04 13.04
C VAL A 336 -7.86 -1.80 12.29
N LYS A 337 -9.06 -1.84 11.69
CA LYS A 337 -9.64 -0.67 11.02
C LYS A 337 -9.79 0.51 11.98
N THR A 338 -10.23 0.27 13.23
CA THR A 338 -10.38 1.31 14.24
C THR A 338 -9.03 1.90 14.69
N LEU A 339 -7.97 1.10 14.73
CA LEU A 339 -6.68 1.51 15.30
C LEU A 339 -5.66 1.96 14.24
N GLU A 340 -5.83 1.58 12.98
CA GLU A 340 -5.04 2.05 11.84
C GLU A 340 -5.41 3.49 11.43
N GLU A 341 -6.59 3.98 11.84
CA GLU A 341 -6.99 5.35 11.55
C GLU A 341 -6.07 6.35 12.25
N ASP A 342 -5.31 7.11 11.47
CA ASP A 342 -4.57 8.29 11.90
C ASP A 342 -5.50 9.50 12.14
N GLY A 343 -6.79 9.24 12.43
CA GLY A 343 -7.87 10.22 12.50
C GLY A 343 -8.29 10.79 11.14
N GLN A 344 -7.77 10.29 10.01
CA GLN A 344 -8.15 10.76 8.67
C GLN A 344 -8.92 9.68 7.89
N GLN A 345 -10.18 9.97 7.55
CA GLN A 345 -10.91 9.17 6.56
C GLN A 345 -10.29 9.35 5.17
N ARG A 346 -9.43 8.42 4.76
CA ARG A 346 -8.94 8.37 3.37
C ARG A 346 -9.76 7.33 2.60
N LYS A 347 -10.60 7.79 1.68
CA LYS A 347 -11.18 6.92 0.65
C LYS A 347 -10.02 6.36 -0.19
N ARG A 348 -9.80 5.04 -0.16
CA ARG A 348 -8.84 4.41 -1.08
C ARG A 348 -9.34 4.59 -2.52
N ARG A 349 -8.41 4.51 -3.49
CA ARG A 349 -8.74 4.53 -4.93
C ARG A 349 -9.86 3.49 -5.18
N ARG A 350 -10.98 3.92 -5.80
CA ARG A 350 -12.23 3.15 -6.03
C ARG A 350 -13.17 2.95 -4.82
N GLY A 351 -13.00 3.70 -3.74
CA GLY A 351 -13.97 3.71 -2.62
C GLY A 351 -13.92 2.48 -1.72
N TRP A 352 -12.84 1.70 -1.76
CA TRP A 352 -12.69 0.49 -0.95
C TRP A 352 -12.16 0.82 0.46
N THR A 353 -12.82 0.31 1.50
CA THR A 353 -12.41 0.43 2.90
C THR A 353 -12.05 -0.96 3.44
N GLY A 354 -10.75 -1.26 3.47
CA GLY A 354 -10.21 -2.46 4.13
C GLY A 354 -8.90 -2.14 4.85
N SER A 355 -8.33 -3.10 5.57
CA SER A 355 -7.04 -2.96 6.27
C SER A 355 -5.86 -2.79 5.29
N TYR A 356 -4.73 -2.24 5.74
CA TYR A 356 -3.53 -2.06 4.89
C TYR A 356 -3.07 -3.39 4.25
N GLY A 357 -2.61 -3.31 2.98
CA GLY A 357 -2.11 -4.48 2.22
C GLY A 357 -3.15 -5.22 1.37
N ASN A 358 -4.45 -4.94 1.54
CA ASN A 358 -5.52 -5.56 0.76
C ASN A 358 -6.07 -4.59 -0.29
N THR A 359 -5.58 -4.73 -1.52
CA THR A 359 -6.10 -4.08 -2.74
C THR A 359 -6.47 -5.14 -3.77
#